data_AF-A0A3D1YGT2-F1
#
_entry.id   AF-A0A3D1YGT2-F1
#
_cell.length_a   1.000
_cell.length_b   1.000
_cell.length_c   1.000
_cell.angle_alpha   90.00
_cell.angle_beta   90.00
_cell.angle_gamma   90.00
#
_symmetry.space_group_name_H-M   'P 1'
#
loop_
_entity.id
_entity.type
_entity.pdbx_description
1 polymer ?
#
loop_
_entity_poly.entity_id
_entity_poly.type
_entity_poly.pdbx_seq_one_letter_code
_entity_poly.pdbx_strand_id
1 'polypeptide(L)'
;MNIRLTILLVIILALVGGSATYYWVNQPDDKKHVDRKWLYRVNDSDLIKIEVIHKTFDVTFSKAPGGNAWFIGGDPPVQVHGPKWSGTPFLLGGPAVERELPKAKEPLSSYGLDPPESVVRVTERGGYTFEFSMGTTTPDGTFQYIKLVNEESIFTVAQEWAFVINKLAIEPPYPPTTP
;
A
#
# COMPACT_ATOMS: atom_id res chain seq x y z
N MET A 1 47.65 44.70 -14.70
CA MET A 1 46.49 44.08 -14.03
C MET A 1 45.79 45.14 -13.21
N ASN A 2 44.52 45.44 -13.47
CA ASN A 2 43.80 46.53 -12.80
C ASN A 2 43.22 46.04 -11.48
N ILE A 3 43.87 46.36 -10.36
CA ILE A 3 43.46 45.96 -9.00
C ILE A 3 41.99 46.31 -8.71
N ARG A 4 41.48 47.43 -9.24
CA ARG A 4 40.06 47.81 -9.13
C ARG A 4 39.13 46.83 -9.85
N LEU A 5 39.53 46.32 -11.01
CA LEU A 5 38.79 45.31 -11.77
C LEU A 5 38.81 43.96 -11.03
N THR A 6 39.97 43.59 -10.47
CA THR A 6 40.14 42.34 -9.73
C THR A 6 39.27 42.30 -8.47
N ILE A 7 39.21 43.40 -7.70
CA ILE A 7 38.38 43.48 -6.48
C ILE A 7 36.89 43.35 -6.84
N LEU A 8 36.45 44.02 -7.90
CA LEU A 8 35.05 44.00 -8.33
C LEU A 8 34.61 42.59 -8.76
N LEU A 9 35.51 41.86 -9.44
CA LEU A 9 35.27 40.50 -9.90
C LEU A 9 35.16 39.50 -8.73
N VAL A 10 36.00 39.64 -7.69
CA VAL A 10 35.95 38.80 -6.49
C VAL A 10 34.64 38.99 -5.71
N ILE A 11 34.15 40.24 -5.60
CA ILE A 11 32.88 40.53 -4.93
C ILE A 11 31.70 39.88 -5.67
N ILE A 12 31.68 39.97 -7.00
CA ILE A 12 30.66 39.31 -7.81
C ILE A 12 30.72 37.79 -7.62
N LEU A 13 31.92 37.21 -7.61
CA LEU A 13 32.10 35.76 -7.41
C LEU A 13 31.63 35.31 -6.02
N ALA A 14 31.85 36.12 -4.98
CA ALA A 14 31.36 35.84 -3.64
C ALA A 14 29.82 35.93 -3.55
N LEU A 15 29.20 36.89 -4.24
CA LEU A 15 27.74 37.03 -4.29
C LEU A 15 27.09 35.88 -5.08
N VAL A 16 27.65 35.51 -6.23
CA VAL A 16 27.16 34.38 -7.05
C VAL A 16 27.40 33.05 -6.34
N GLY A 17 28.59 32.85 -5.76
CA GLY A 17 28.92 31.65 -5.00
C GLY A 17 28.06 31.50 -3.76
N GLY A 18 27.88 32.58 -2.98
CA GLY A 18 27.06 32.58 -1.77
C GLY A 18 25.58 32.40 -2.05
N SER A 19 25.05 33.01 -3.12
CA SER A 19 23.65 32.80 -3.52
C SER A 19 23.42 31.37 -4.03
N ALA A 20 24.35 30.81 -4.81
CA ALA A 20 24.25 29.43 -5.29
C ALA A 20 24.30 28.41 -4.13
N THR A 21 25.20 28.58 -3.16
CA THR A 21 25.27 27.67 -2.00
C THR A 21 24.03 27.78 -1.12
N TYR A 22 23.52 28.99 -0.90
CA TYR A 22 22.24 29.21 -0.21
C TYR A 22 21.09 28.52 -0.93
N TYR A 23 21.00 28.65 -2.26
CA TYR A 23 19.95 28.01 -3.06
C TYR A 23 20.04 26.48 -3.09
N TRP A 24 21.25 25.91 -3.05
CA TRP A 24 21.47 24.47 -2.99
C TRP A 24 21.20 23.88 -1.60
N VAL A 25 21.57 24.57 -0.53
CA VAL A 25 21.32 24.12 0.86
C VAL A 25 19.85 24.28 1.25
N ASN A 26 19.16 25.31 0.74
CA ASN A 26 17.76 25.57 1.05
C ASN A 26 16.77 25.02 0.01
N GLN A 27 17.22 24.16 -0.93
CA GLN A 27 16.26 23.36 -1.68
C GLN A 27 15.52 22.47 -0.67
N PRO A 28 14.18 22.58 -0.53
CA PRO A 28 13.43 21.54 0.14
C PRO A 28 13.81 20.23 -0.56
N ASP A 29 14.02 19.18 0.23
CA ASP A 29 14.48 17.86 -0.22
C ASP A 29 13.43 17.26 -1.18
N ASP A 30 13.39 17.78 -2.42
CA ASP A 30 12.66 17.27 -3.57
C ASP A 30 13.43 16.04 -4.06
N LYS A 31 13.59 15.07 -3.16
CA LYS A 31 13.77 13.69 -3.59
C LYS A 31 12.52 13.41 -4.37
N LYS A 32 12.63 13.49 -5.70
CA LYS A 32 11.63 13.03 -6.65
C LYS A 32 11.13 11.70 -6.12
N HIS A 33 9.98 11.70 -5.45
CA HIS A 33 9.38 10.49 -4.96
C HIS A 33 9.15 9.67 -6.21
N VAL A 34 9.85 8.53 -6.31
CA VAL A 34 9.62 7.59 -7.38
C VAL A 34 8.16 7.20 -7.20
N ASP A 35 7.28 7.66 -8.08
CA ASP A 35 5.87 7.25 -8.07
C ASP A 35 5.85 5.72 -8.15
N ARG A 36 5.75 5.07 -6.97
CA ARG A 36 5.59 3.64 -6.88
C ARG A 36 4.28 3.34 -7.56
N LYS A 37 4.31 2.58 -8.65
CA LYS A 37 3.08 2.28 -9.41
C LYS A 37 2.12 1.37 -8.64
N TRP A 38 2.64 0.42 -7.87
CA TRP A 38 1.86 -0.61 -7.18
C TRP A 38 2.32 -0.75 -5.74
N LEU A 39 1.39 -0.93 -4.80
CA LEU A 39 1.71 -1.09 -3.38
C LEU A 39 2.56 -2.34 -3.15
N TYR A 40 2.19 -3.42 -3.82
CA TYR A 40 2.94 -4.66 -3.98
C TYR A 40 2.52 -5.30 -5.30
N ARG A 41 3.20 -6.37 -5.73
CA ARG A 41 2.79 -7.11 -6.93
C ARG A 41 2.98 -8.61 -6.76
N VAL A 42 1.91 -9.36 -7.00
CA VAL A 42 1.89 -10.83 -7.05
C VAL A 42 1.07 -11.26 -8.27
N ASN A 43 1.50 -12.29 -8.99
CA ASN A 43 0.69 -12.88 -10.03
C ASN A 43 -0.46 -13.71 -9.41
N ASP A 44 -1.64 -13.66 -10.00
CA ASP A 44 -2.81 -14.41 -9.54
C ASP A 44 -2.58 -15.94 -9.49
N SER A 45 -1.77 -16.47 -10.41
CA SER A 45 -1.33 -17.88 -10.45
C SER A 45 -0.46 -18.27 -9.25
N ASP A 46 0.32 -17.31 -8.74
CA ASP A 46 1.29 -17.50 -7.67
C ASP A 46 0.68 -17.24 -6.30
N LEU A 47 -0.46 -16.56 -6.22
CA LEU A 47 -1.18 -16.35 -4.98
C LEU A 47 -1.72 -17.68 -4.42
N ILE A 48 -1.36 -18.03 -3.17
CA ILE A 48 -1.74 -19.31 -2.55
C ILE A 48 -2.51 -19.17 -1.23
N LYS A 49 -2.34 -18.07 -0.50
CA LYS A 49 -3.04 -17.81 0.75
C LYS A 49 -3.32 -16.32 0.90
N ILE A 50 -4.51 -16.00 1.40
CA ILE A 50 -4.95 -14.64 1.73
C ILE A 50 -5.57 -14.70 3.11
N GLU A 51 -5.15 -13.81 4.01
CA GLU A 51 -5.74 -13.67 5.33
C GLU A 51 -6.25 -12.25 5.45
N VAL A 52 -7.52 -12.09 5.80
CA VAL A 52 -8.16 -10.78 5.96
C VAL A 52 -8.75 -10.73 7.36
N ILE A 53 -8.14 -9.89 8.20
CA ILE A 53 -8.68 -9.53 9.50
C ILE A 53 -9.31 -8.15 9.33
N HIS A 54 -10.62 -8.03 9.57
CA HIS A 54 -11.33 -6.76 9.57
C HIS A 54 -12.15 -6.65 10.84
N LYS A 55 -11.75 -5.76 11.75
CA LYS A 55 -12.36 -5.62 13.10
C LYS A 55 -12.36 -6.97 13.84
N THR A 56 -13.54 -7.58 14.02
CA THR A 56 -13.73 -8.88 14.69
C THR A 56 -13.81 -10.06 13.72
N PHE A 57 -13.85 -9.80 12.40
CA PHE A 57 -13.89 -10.83 11.39
C PHE A 57 -12.46 -11.26 11.03
N ASP A 58 -12.23 -12.56 10.98
CA ASP A 58 -10.96 -13.17 10.57
C ASP A 58 -11.28 -14.28 9.59
N VAL A 59 -10.83 -14.11 8.35
CA VAL A 59 -11.12 -15.05 7.27
C VAL A 59 -9.85 -15.36 6.51
N THR A 60 -9.57 -16.66 6.39
CA THR A 60 -8.47 -17.18 5.60
C THR A 60 -9.00 -17.81 4.32
N PHE A 61 -8.36 -17.50 3.20
CA PHE A 61 -8.53 -18.17 1.92
C PHE A 61 -7.24 -18.89 1.56
N SER A 62 -7.32 -20.14 1.11
CA SER A 62 -6.12 -20.89 0.69
C SER A 62 -6.42 -21.82 -0.48
N LYS A 63 -5.41 -22.05 -1.33
CA LYS A 63 -5.45 -23.13 -2.32
C LYS A 63 -5.11 -24.47 -1.66
N ALA A 64 -5.82 -25.53 -2.05
CA ALA A 64 -5.42 -26.87 -1.65
C ALA A 64 -4.03 -27.22 -2.21
N PRO A 65 -3.20 -28.01 -1.50
CA PRO A 65 -1.91 -28.46 -2.00
C PRO A 65 -2.04 -29.13 -3.37
N GLY A 66 -1.29 -28.65 -4.36
CA GLY A 66 -1.31 -29.17 -5.74
C GLY A 66 -2.57 -28.83 -6.55
N GLY A 67 -3.55 -28.13 -5.97
CA GLY A 67 -4.79 -27.72 -6.63
C GLY A 67 -4.83 -26.24 -7.00
N ASN A 68 -5.83 -25.87 -7.81
CA ASN A 68 -6.15 -24.48 -8.15
C ASN A 68 -7.43 -23.97 -7.49
N ALA A 69 -8.19 -24.86 -6.83
CA ALA A 69 -9.40 -24.50 -6.12
C ALA A 69 -9.08 -23.76 -4.82
N TRP A 70 -9.81 -22.68 -4.59
CA TRP A 70 -9.73 -21.86 -3.39
C TRP A 70 -10.75 -22.33 -2.35
N PHE A 71 -10.33 -22.31 -1.09
CA PHE A 71 -11.13 -22.69 0.05
C PHE A 71 -11.12 -21.59 1.09
N ILE A 72 -12.27 -21.39 1.72
CA ILE A 72 -12.45 -20.58 2.92
C ILE A 72 -12.10 -21.48 4.11
N GLY A 73 -11.25 -20.98 5.00
CA GLY A 73 -10.83 -21.66 6.23
C GLY A 73 -12.01 -21.96 7.16
N GLY A 74 -11.83 -22.95 8.02
CA GLY A 74 -12.87 -23.51 8.87
C GLY A 74 -12.66 -25.03 9.02
N ASP A 75 -13.48 -25.67 9.83
CA ASP A 75 -13.50 -27.12 9.98
C ASP A 75 -14.94 -27.65 9.80
N PRO A 76 -15.27 -28.28 8.65
CA PRO A 76 -14.41 -28.48 7.47
C PRO A 76 -14.23 -27.19 6.64
N PRO A 77 -13.16 -27.09 5.82
CA PRO A 77 -13.00 -25.98 4.88
C PRO A 77 -14.07 -26.02 3.79
N VAL A 78 -14.53 -24.84 3.36
CA VAL A 78 -15.60 -24.69 2.34
C VAL A 78 -15.02 -24.14 1.06
N GLN A 79 -15.28 -24.77 -0.08
CA GLN A 79 -14.83 -24.25 -1.37
C GLN A 79 -15.48 -22.88 -1.67
N VAL A 80 -14.71 -21.92 -2.16
CA VAL A 80 -15.26 -20.60 -2.54
C VAL A 80 -16.28 -20.73 -3.66
N HIS A 81 -17.29 -19.85 -3.65
CA HIS A 81 -18.24 -19.73 -4.73
C HIS A 81 -17.61 -19.05 -5.94
N GLY A 82 -17.27 -19.84 -6.95
CA GLY A 82 -16.56 -19.42 -8.17
C GLY A 82 -17.06 -18.10 -8.77
N PRO A 83 -18.36 -17.92 -9.04
CA PRO A 83 -18.90 -16.67 -9.60
C PRO A 83 -18.62 -15.41 -8.78
N LYS A 84 -18.59 -15.50 -7.43
CA LYS A 84 -18.25 -14.36 -6.56
C LYS A 84 -16.73 -14.20 -6.36
N TRP A 85 -15.94 -15.23 -6.63
CA TRP A 85 -14.49 -15.24 -6.45
C TRP A 85 -13.71 -14.89 -7.73
N SER A 86 -14.33 -15.06 -8.89
CA SER A 86 -13.71 -14.80 -10.19
C SER A 86 -13.24 -13.35 -10.28
N GLY A 87 -11.92 -13.13 -10.35
CA GLY A 87 -11.29 -11.82 -10.38
C GLY A 87 -10.69 -11.36 -9.04
N THR A 88 -11.10 -11.94 -7.91
CA THR A 88 -10.54 -11.59 -6.59
C THR A 88 -9.03 -11.85 -6.50
N PRO A 89 -8.47 -12.98 -6.98
CA PRO A 89 -7.02 -13.19 -6.99
C PRO A 89 -6.24 -12.13 -7.81
N PHE A 90 -6.83 -11.61 -8.89
CA PHE A 90 -6.21 -10.55 -9.69
C PHE A 90 -6.17 -9.22 -8.93
N LEU A 91 -7.27 -8.85 -8.27
CA LEU A 91 -7.36 -7.65 -7.44
C LEU A 91 -6.39 -7.70 -6.25
N LEU A 92 -6.24 -8.87 -5.63
CA LEU A 92 -5.28 -9.16 -4.57
C LEU A 92 -3.84 -9.30 -5.07
N GLY A 93 -3.61 -9.21 -6.37
CA GLY A 93 -2.28 -9.11 -6.95
C GLY A 93 -1.61 -7.75 -6.73
N GLY A 94 -2.30 -6.79 -6.08
CA GLY A 94 -1.75 -5.51 -5.63
C GLY A 94 -2.47 -4.29 -6.22
N PRO A 95 -2.83 -3.28 -5.40
CA PRO A 95 -3.45 -2.05 -5.86
C PRO A 95 -2.42 -1.06 -6.43
N ALA A 96 -2.90 -0.18 -7.31
CA ALA A 96 -2.14 0.99 -7.70
C ALA A 96 -2.03 1.96 -6.51
N VAL A 97 -0.86 2.56 -6.33
CA VAL A 97 -0.68 3.63 -5.35
C VAL A 97 -1.09 4.93 -6.01
N GLU A 98 -1.94 5.69 -5.33
CA GLU A 98 -2.29 7.05 -5.74
C GLU A 98 -1.25 8.04 -5.23
N ARG A 99 -0.89 7.92 -3.95
CA ARG A 99 0.06 8.81 -3.30
C ARG A 99 0.86 8.06 -2.26
N GLU A 100 2.16 8.33 -2.22
CA GLU A 100 3.05 7.97 -1.13
C GLU A 100 3.23 9.17 -0.20
N LEU A 101 3.14 8.93 1.10
CA LEU A 101 3.47 9.84 2.17
C LEU A 101 4.72 9.26 2.86
N PRO A 102 5.93 9.65 2.44
CA PRO A 102 7.18 9.05 2.90
C PRO A 102 7.34 9.10 4.41
N LYS A 103 6.82 10.17 5.01
CA LYS A 103 6.79 10.38 6.45
C LYS A 103 5.40 10.84 6.88
N ALA A 104 4.85 10.18 7.89
CA ALA A 104 3.61 10.60 8.52
C ALA A 104 3.79 12.01 9.12
N LYS A 105 2.86 12.91 8.83
CA LYS A 105 2.85 14.28 9.40
C LYS A 105 2.15 14.31 10.76
N GLU A 106 1.31 13.33 11.01
CA GLU A 106 0.51 13.14 12.21
C GLU A 106 0.73 11.72 12.78
N PRO A 107 0.27 11.44 14.01
CA PRO A 107 0.25 10.07 14.54
C PRO A 107 -0.50 9.09 13.65
N LEU A 108 -0.13 7.80 13.67
CA LEU A 108 -0.76 6.76 12.85
C LEU A 108 -2.26 6.60 13.13
N SER A 109 -2.70 6.88 14.36
CA SER A 109 -4.10 6.89 14.76
C SER A 109 -4.95 7.91 13.99
N SER A 110 -4.39 9.07 13.60
CA SER A 110 -5.07 10.06 12.75
C SER A 110 -5.42 9.51 11.36
N TYR A 111 -4.63 8.55 10.87
CA TYR A 111 -4.86 7.85 9.60
C TYR A 111 -5.67 6.55 9.79
N GLY A 112 -6.12 6.27 11.01
CA GLY A 112 -6.78 5.01 11.37
C GLY A 112 -5.87 3.79 11.28
N LEU A 113 -4.55 3.96 11.35
CA LEU A 113 -3.57 2.87 11.25
C LEU A 113 -3.07 2.38 12.62
N ASP A 114 -3.56 2.97 13.71
CA ASP A 114 -3.26 2.56 15.09
C ASP A 114 -4.46 2.83 16.02
N PRO A 115 -5.29 1.81 16.32
CA PRO A 115 -5.28 0.49 15.69
C PRO A 115 -5.82 0.54 14.24
N PRO A 116 -5.39 -0.36 13.34
CA PRO A 116 -5.92 -0.44 11.99
C PRO A 116 -7.33 -1.03 11.92
N GLU A 117 -8.12 -0.62 10.92
CA GLU A 117 -9.43 -1.23 10.66
C GLU A 117 -9.31 -2.65 10.09
N SER A 118 -8.28 -2.88 9.27
CA SER A 118 -7.99 -4.17 8.67
C SER A 118 -6.50 -4.47 8.63
N VAL A 119 -6.17 -5.76 8.72
CA VAL A 119 -4.84 -6.30 8.43
C VAL A 119 -4.99 -7.40 7.40
N VAL A 120 -4.18 -7.34 6.35
CA VAL A 120 -4.24 -8.28 5.23
C VAL A 120 -2.88 -8.90 5.01
N ARG A 121 -2.85 -10.23 4.84
CA ARG A 121 -1.67 -10.99 4.44
C ARG A 121 -1.92 -11.67 3.11
N VAL A 122 -0.99 -11.51 2.19
CA VAL A 122 -1.04 -12.07 0.84
C VAL A 122 0.22 -12.90 0.65
N THR A 123 0.07 -14.22 0.62
CA THR A 123 1.21 -15.16 0.50
C THR A 123 1.27 -15.74 -0.90
N GLU A 124 2.44 -15.61 -1.51
CA GLU A 124 2.75 -16.23 -2.80
C GLU A 124 3.36 -17.62 -2.64
N ARG A 125 3.35 -18.40 -3.73
CA ARG A 125 3.83 -19.78 -3.80
C ARG A 125 5.29 -19.93 -3.38
N GLY A 126 6.11 -18.89 -3.58
CA GLY A 126 7.51 -18.83 -3.12
C GLY A 126 7.67 -18.73 -1.61
N GLY A 127 6.57 -18.54 -0.86
CA GLY A 127 6.56 -18.41 0.61
C GLY A 127 6.69 -16.99 1.11
N TYR A 128 6.91 -16.01 0.23
CA TYR A 128 6.91 -14.60 0.61
C TYR A 128 5.49 -14.14 0.94
N THR A 129 5.35 -13.33 1.99
CA THR A 129 4.06 -12.78 2.45
C THR A 129 4.13 -11.27 2.48
N PHE A 130 3.24 -10.61 1.75
CA PHE A 130 3.00 -9.18 1.87
C PHE A 130 1.99 -8.94 2.98
N GLU A 131 2.38 -8.19 4.01
CA GLU A 131 1.49 -7.81 5.11
C GLU A 131 1.32 -6.30 5.13
N PHE A 132 0.06 -5.86 5.14
CA PHE A 132 -0.29 -4.45 5.20
C PHE A 132 -1.53 -4.21 6.06
N SER A 133 -1.53 -3.03 6.69
CA SER A 133 -2.63 -2.51 7.49
C SER A 133 -3.40 -1.47 6.68
N MET A 134 -4.72 -1.49 6.77
CA MET A 134 -5.61 -0.50 6.16
C MET A 134 -6.30 0.30 7.26
N GLY A 135 -6.23 1.63 7.13
CA GLY A 135 -6.79 2.57 8.08
C GLY A 135 -8.08 3.21 7.58
N THR A 136 -8.32 4.47 7.92
CA THR A 136 -9.54 5.18 7.52
C THR A 136 -9.49 5.66 6.07
N THR A 137 -10.66 5.94 5.52
CA THR A 137 -10.79 6.65 4.25
C THR A 137 -10.26 8.08 4.38
N THR A 138 -9.70 8.63 3.30
CA THR A 138 -9.32 10.04 3.21
C THR A 138 -10.53 10.96 3.44
N PRO A 139 -10.33 12.22 3.87
CA PRO A 139 -11.45 13.13 4.17
C PRO A 139 -12.41 13.38 3.00
N ASP A 140 -11.93 13.26 1.77
CA ASP A 140 -12.73 13.37 0.54
C ASP A 140 -13.46 12.06 0.15
N GLY A 141 -13.24 10.97 0.88
CA GLY A 141 -13.87 9.68 0.66
C GLY A 141 -13.29 8.85 -0.49
N THR A 142 -12.30 9.36 -1.24
CA THR A 142 -11.90 8.76 -2.53
C THR A 142 -10.83 7.67 -2.38
N PHE A 143 -10.01 7.74 -1.34
CA PHE A 143 -8.91 6.81 -1.12
C PHE A 143 -8.91 6.27 0.31
N GLN A 144 -8.15 5.21 0.55
CA GLN A 144 -7.94 4.66 1.89
C GLN A 144 -6.46 4.65 2.24
N TYR A 145 -6.13 5.01 3.49
CA TYR A 145 -4.76 4.97 3.98
C TYR A 145 -4.31 3.52 4.20
N ILE A 146 -3.12 3.19 3.72
CA ILE A 146 -2.52 1.85 3.83
C ILE A 146 -1.06 1.96 4.26
N LYS A 147 -0.59 0.98 5.03
CA LYS A 147 0.81 0.88 5.43
C LYS A 147 1.29 -0.56 5.34
N LEU A 148 2.38 -0.81 4.62
CA LEU A 148 3.06 -2.10 4.70
C LEU A 148 3.80 -2.21 6.05
N VAL A 149 3.82 -3.41 6.63
CA VAL A 149 4.45 -3.64 7.95
C VAL A 149 5.96 -3.37 7.94
N ASN A 150 6.62 -3.55 6.80
CA ASN A 150 8.08 -3.40 6.65
C ASN A 150 8.52 -2.04 6.08
N GLU A 151 7.61 -1.06 5.96
CA GLU A 151 7.92 0.25 5.39
C GLU A 151 7.48 1.38 6.34
N GLU A 152 8.18 2.51 6.33
CA GLU A 152 7.82 3.67 7.16
C GLU A 152 6.70 4.51 6.53
N SER A 153 6.61 4.50 5.21
CA SER A 153 5.68 5.33 4.44
C SER A 153 4.22 4.90 4.64
N ILE A 154 3.31 5.85 4.45
CA ILE A 154 1.87 5.63 4.34
C ILE A 154 1.50 5.83 2.87
N PHE A 155 0.67 4.96 2.33
CA PHE A 155 0.18 5.04 0.96
C PHE A 155 -1.32 5.34 0.96
N THR A 156 -1.81 5.85 -0.15
CA THR A 156 -3.24 5.88 -0.44
C THR A 156 -3.54 5.03 -1.67
N VAL A 157 -4.63 4.27 -1.60
CA VAL A 157 -5.14 3.46 -2.73
C VAL A 157 -6.62 3.76 -2.94
N ALA A 158 -7.15 3.42 -4.11
CA ALA A 158 -8.57 3.58 -4.43
C ALA A 158 -9.47 2.93 -3.36
N GLN A 159 -10.47 3.67 -2.88
CA GLN A 159 -11.37 3.21 -1.84
C GLN A 159 -12.16 1.97 -2.30
N GLU A 160 -12.50 1.86 -3.59
CA GLU A 160 -13.24 0.74 -4.16
C GLU A 160 -12.45 -0.56 -4.05
N TRP A 161 -11.13 -0.50 -4.26
CA TRP A 161 -10.28 -1.67 -4.08
C TRP A 161 -10.28 -2.11 -2.61
N ALA A 162 -10.07 -1.17 -1.68
CA ALA A 162 -10.00 -1.49 -0.26
C ALA A 162 -11.35 -1.97 0.29
N PHE A 163 -12.46 -1.43 -0.22
CA PHE A 163 -13.81 -1.91 0.06
C PHE A 163 -13.99 -3.38 -0.32
N VAL A 164 -13.55 -3.78 -1.52
CA VAL A 164 -13.62 -5.18 -1.96
C VAL A 164 -12.80 -6.08 -1.04
N ILE A 165 -11.60 -5.66 -0.63
CA ILE A 165 -10.76 -6.46 0.28
C ILE A 165 -11.43 -6.61 1.66
N ASN A 166 -11.92 -5.52 2.25
CA ASN A 166 -12.63 -5.56 3.53
C ASN A 166 -13.87 -6.46 3.46
N LYS A 167 -14.59 -6.42 2.33
CA LYS A 167 -15.77 -7.24 2.10
C LYS A 167 -15.47 -8.75 2.13
N LEU A 168 -14.24 -9.18 1.79
CA LEU A 168 -13.87 -10.60 1.87
C LEU A 168 -13.96 -11.17 3.28
N ALA A 169 -13.72 -10.35 4.32
CA ALA A 169 -13.88 -10.77 5.71
C ALA A 169 -15.34 -10.68 6.19
N ILE A 170 -16.09 -9.66 5.75
CA ILE A 170 -17.46 -9.39 6.22
C ILE A 170 -18.50 -10.28 5.54
N GLU A 171 -18.39 -10.46 4.22
CA GLU A 171 -19.28 -11.30 3.41
C GLU A 171 -18.41 -12.25 2.55
N PRO A 172 -17.78 -13.28 3.15
CA PRO A 172 -16.99 -14.22 2.39
C PRO A 172 -17.84 -14.90 1.31
N PRO A 173 -17.27 -15.22 0.15
CA PRO A 173 -17.98 -15.79 -1.00
C PRO A 173 -18.31 -17.27 -0.79
N TYR A 174 -19.14 -17.58 0.21
CA TYR A 174 -19.69 -18.92 0.40
C TYR A 174 -20.64 -19.30 -0.74
N PRO A 175 -20.72 -20.59 -1.11
CA PRO A 175 -21.75 -21.09 -2.01
C PRO A 175 -23.15 -20.78 -1.45
N PRO A 176 -24.16 -20.58 -2.32
CA PRO A 176 -25.53 -20.40 -1.87
C PRO A 176 -25.96 -21.63 -1.05
N THR A 177 -26.58 -21.39 0.11
CA THR A 177 -27.24 -22.46 0.87
C THR A 177 -28.39 -22.99 0.00
N THR A 178 -28.34 -24.27 -0.37
CA THR A 178 -29.46 -24.88 -1.09
C THR A 178 -30.67 -24.91 -0.14
N PRO A 179 -31.84 -24.37 -0.54
CA PRO A 179 -33.04 -24.42 0.29
C PRO A 179 -33.59 -25.84 0.46
#